data_AF-A0A658IDV2-F1
#
_entry.id   AF-A0A658IDV2-F1
#
_cell.length_a   1.000
_cell.length_b   1.000
_cell.length_c   1.000
_cell.angle_alpha   90.00
_cell.angle_beta   90.00
_cell.angle_gamma   90.00
#
_symmetry.space_group_name_H-M   'P 1'
#
loop_
_entity.id
_entity.type
_entity.pdbx_description
1 polymer ?
#
loop_
_entity_poly.entity_id
_entity_poly.type
_entity_poly.pdbx_seq_one_letter_code
_entity_poly.pdbx_strand_id
1 'polypeptide(L)' 'DENEWMSACKRMIDAGFRVSTSFNPYWDVNGKTFVDRDGYRVVMQNKAWHNLQ' A
#
# COMPACT_ATOMS: atom_id res chain seq x y z
N ASP A 1 12.32 0.30 5.10
CA ASP A 1 13.02 -0.97 4.81
C ASP A 1 12.07 -1.86 4.02
N GLU A 2 12.54 -2.53 2.96
CA GLU A 2 11.70 -3.39 2.10
C GLU A 2 11.08 -4.56 2.87
N ASN A 3 11.82 -5.19 3.78
CA ASN A 3 11.34 -6.33 4.58
C ASN A 3 10.22 -5.90 5.55
N GLU A 4 10.38 -4.72 6.14
CA GLU A 4 9.36 -4.15 7.01
C GLU A 4 8.08 -3.82 6.23
N TRP A 5 8.22 -3.24 5.04
CA TRP A 5 7.09 -2.92 4.16
C TRP A 5 6.36 -4.18 3.68
N MET A 6 7.08 -5.23 3.28
CA MET A 6 6.49 -6.53 2.93
C MET A 6 5.77 -7.16 4.11
N SER A 7 6.36 -7.11 5.30
CA SER A 7 5.75 -7.61 6.53
C SER A 7 4.46 -6.85 6.86
N ALA A 8 4.44 -5.54 6.66
CA ALA A 8 3.25 -4.72 6.84
C ALA A 8 2.16 -5.03 5.79
N CYS A 9 2.54 -5.24 4.53
CA CYS A 9 1.62 -5.70 3.49
C CYS A 9 1.00 -7.06 3.84
N LYS A 10 1.78 -7.99 4.40
CA LYS A 10 1.25 -9.27 4.86
C LYS A 10 0.22 -9.08 5.98
N ARG A 11 0.47 -8.19 6.95
CA ARG A 11 -0.50 -7.87 8.00
C ARG A 11 -1.81 -7.31 7.45
N MET A 12 -1.79 -6.51 6.38
CA MET A 12 -3.02 -6.03 5.73
C MET A 12 -3.85 -7.19 5.18
N ILE A 13 -3.22 -8.16 4.52
CA ILE A 13 -3.89 -9.34 3.98
C ILE A 13 -4.45 -10.20 5.11
N ASP A 14 -3.66 -10.46 6.15
CA ASP A 14 -4.07 -11.26 7.31
C ASP A 14 -5.23 -10.58 8.08
N ALA A 15 -5.30 -9.25 8.06
CA ALA A 15 -6.42 -8.47 8.62
C ALA A 15 -7.69 -8.49 7.75
N GLY A 16 -7.63 -9.07 6.54
CA GLY A 16 -8.77 -9.23 5.64
C GLY A 16 -8.93 -8.14 4.59
N PHE A 17 -7.94 -7.26 4.41
CA PHE A 17 -7.92 -6.34 3.27
C PHE A 17 -7.58 -7.10 1.97
N ARG A 18 -8.16 -6.66 0.86
CA ARG A 18 -7.92 -7.22 -0.47
C ARG A 18 -6.96 -6.33 -1.24
N VAL A 19 -6.02 -6.92 -1.97
CA VAL A 19 -5.18 -6.17 -2.92
C VAL A 19 -6.02 -5.77 -4.13
N SER A 20 -5.87 -4.54 -4.59
CA SER A 20 -6.55 -4.01 -5.78
C SER A 20 -5.57 -3.22 -6.63
N THR A 21 -5.83 -3.15 -7.94
CA THR A 21 -5.07 -2.27 -8.85
C THR A 21 -5.30 -0.82 -8.49
N SER A 22 -4.24 -0.02 -8.48
CA SER A 22 -4.36 1.41 -8.16
C SER A 22 -5.12 2.15 -9.27
N PHE A 23 -5.97 3.11 -8.89
CA PHE A 23 -6.62 3.99 -9.89
C PHE A 23 -5.60 4.85 -10.64
N ASN A 24 -4.56 5.30 -9.95
CA ASN A 24 -3.42 5.97 -10.55
C ASN A 24 -2.23 4.99 -10.56
N PRO A 25 -1.73 4.56 -11.76
CA PRO A 25 -0.60 3.64 -11.89
C PRO A 25 0.68 4.10 -11.18
N TYR A 26 0.81 5.40 -10.88
CA TYR A 26 1.88 5.93 -10.03
C TYR A 26 2.08 5.13 -8.73
N TRP A 27 0.98 4.69 -8.11
CA TRP A 27 1.03 3.98 -6.83
C TRP A 27 1.50 2.54 -6.96
N ASP A 28 1.43 1.92 -8.14
CA ASP A 28 1.88 0.54 -8.33
C ASP A 28 3.40 0.42 -8.49
N VAL A 29 4.11 1.56 -8.70
CA VAL A 29 5.57 1.58 -8.89
C VAL A 29 6.31 1.25 -7.59
N ASN A 30 5.90 1.86 -6.47
CA ASN A 30 6.53 1.67 -5.15
C ASN A 30 5.46 1.54 -4.07
N GLY A 31 4.32 0.95 -4.38
CA GLY A 31 3.23 0.87 -3.43
C GLY A 31 2.28 -0.28 -3.74
N LYS A 32 1.33 -0.46 -2.83
CA LYS A 32 0.29 -1.47 -2.96
C LYS A 32 -1.02 -0.89 -2.44
N THR A 33 -2.07 -1.02 -3.26
CA THR A 33 -3.42 -0.58 -2.89
C THR A 33 -4.20 -1.73 -2.26
N PHE A 34 -4.81 -1.43 -1.13
CA PHE A 34 -5.66 -2.33 -0.35
C PHE A 34 -7.08 -1.78 -0.27
N VAL A 35 -8.06 -2.67 -0.20
CA VAL A 35 -9.47 -2.35 -0.03
C VAL A 35 -10.02 -3.11 1.17
N ASP A 36 -10.70 -2.42 2.08
CA ASP A 36 -11.37 -3.04 3.22
C ASP A 36 -12.75 -3.64 2.84
N ARG A 37 -13.51 -4.08 3.83
CA ARG A 37 -14.84 -4.67 3.62
C ARG A 37 -15.91 -3.65 3.24
N ASP A 38 -15.70 -2.39 3.58
CA ASP A 38 -16.64 -1.29 3.33
C ASP A 38 -16.33 -0.57 2.00
N GLY A 39 -15.21 -0.92 1.36
CA GLY A 39 -14.78 -0.40 0.06
C GLY A 39 -13.78 0.75 0.14
N TYR A 40 -13.30 1.12 1.33
CA TYR A 40 -12.27 2.15 1.47
C TYR A 40 -10.93 1.65 0.99
N ARG A 41 -10.17 2.58 0.38
CA ARG A 41 -8.90 2.28 -0.28
C ARG A 41 -7.74 2.90 0.47
N VAL A 42 -6.72 2.12 0.76
CA VAL A 42 -5.48 2.56 1.41
C VAL A 42 -4.30 2.18 0.53
N VAL A 43 -3.37 3.11 0.33
CA VAL A 43 -2.11 2.84 -0.37
C VAL A 43 -0.98 2.76 0.65
N MET A 44 -0.27 1.63 0.68
CA MET A 44 0.99 1.53 1.42
C MET A 44 2.15 1.80 0.48
N GLN A 45 2.84 2.93 0.66
CA GLN A 45 3.99 3.33 -0.18
C GLN A 45 5.32 2.94 0.49
N ASN A 46 6.23 2.35 -0.30
CA ASN A 46 7.62 2.07 0.04
C ASN A 46 8.57 3.08 -0.61
N LYS A 47 8.37 4.37 -0.32
CA LYS A 47 9.23 5.45 -0.80
C LYS A 47 9.41 6.49 0.29
N ALA A 48 10.59 7.07 0.39
CA ALA A 48 10.83 8.21 1.24
C ALA A 48 10.04 9.43 0.73
N TRP A 49 9.44 10.16 1.66
CA TRP A 49 8.91 11.49 1.38
C TRP A 49 10.06 12.48 1.44
N HIS A 50 10.40 13.05 0.29
CA HIS A 50 11.33 14.18 0.27
C HIS A 50 10.52 15.44 0.49
N ASN A 51 10.82 16.17 1.55
CA ASN A 51 10.40 17.56 1.63
C ASN A 51 11.27 18.33 0.63
N LEU A 52 10.64 19.07 -0.28
CA LEU A 52 11.33 20.13 -1.00
C LEU A 52 11.62 21.21 0.05
N GLN A 53 12.88 21.40 0.42
CA GLN A 53 13.34 22.61 1.10
C GLN A 53 13.39 23.76 0.10
#